data_AF-A0AAQ3U492-F1
#
_entry.id   AF-A0AAQ3U492-F1
#
_cell.length_a   1.000
_cell.length_b   1.000
_cell.length_c   1.000
_cell.angle_alpha   90.00
_cell.angle_beta   90.00
_cell.angle_gamma   90.00
#
_symmetry.space_group_name_H-M   'P 1'
#
loop_
_entity.id
_entity.type
_entity.pdbx_description
1 polymer ?
#
loop_
_entity_poly.entity_id
_entity_poly.type
_entity_poly.pdbx_seq_one_letter_code
_entity_poly.pdbx_strand_id
1 'polypeptide(L)'
;MKEALLHNEAATGAAPRRGGAADSGPIASDGIQGRGVAVSRSLIRNPRIPQIIYLHVEPHGHLKLYHFIIVVAVVLAVLSQMPSLHSLRHINFGSLIVSIGYTMLVSAACIYAGLSTNAPPTDYSLSSSGSSRTFDAFLSISILASVFGNSILPEIQATLAPPASGKMAKALVLCYSVLSLTFYFPAITGYWAFGNQVRSNVLKSLMPDTGPWLAPMWLLTIAVVLVLLQLIAIALVYSQVAYEIIEIKSADAGRGRFSRRNVVPRVALRTAYVAGCALVAAMLPFFGEIIAVVGAVGYIPLDVVIPVVMYNMAVAMRGRGRRSVAYIANMVIMVVFIGLGVIGAVASVRRVVLNAGRYKLFSNGLS
;
A
#
# COMPACT_ATOMS: atom_id res chain seq x y z
N MET A 1 18.96 0.38 16.24
CA MET A 1 18.86 1.82 16.63
C MET A 1 18.98 2.02 18.15
N LYS A 2 18.34 1.19 18.98
CA LYS A 2 18.43 1.26 20.45
C LYS A 2 19.83 0.96 21.03
N GLU A 3 20.56 0.00 20.48
CA GLU A 3 21.91 -0.34 20.97
C GLU A 3 23.02 0.61 20.48
N ALA A 4 22.86 1.21 19.30
CA ALA A 4 23.80 2.19 18.77
C ALA A 4 23.68 3.58 19.45
N LEU A 5 22.51 3.91 20.01
CA LEU A 5 22.31 5.11 20.81
C LEU A 5 22.86 4.93 22.23
N LEU A 6 22.62 3.76 22.85
CA LEU A 6 23.13 3.46 24.20
C LEU A 6 24.67 3.47 24.29
N HIS A 7 25.37 3.02 23.24
CA HIS A 7 26.83 3.03 23.23
C HIS A 7 27.45 4.43 23.05
N ASN A 8 26.71 5.39 22.49
CA ASN A 8 27.18 6.76 22.31
C ASN A 8 26.77 7.68 23.49
N GLU A 9 25.66 7.36 24.15
CA GLU A 9 25.17 8.09 25.34
C GLU A 9 25.93 7.74 26.62
N ALA A 10 26.57 6.56 26.70
CA ALA A 10 27.46 6.23 27.81
C ALA A 10 28.78 7.04 27.81
N ALA A 11 29.16 7.64 26.66
CA ALA A 11 30.39 8.41 26.51
C ALA A 11 30.21 9.91 26.83
N THR A 12 28.98 10.41 26.97
CA THR A 12 28.69 11.84 27.19
C THR A 12 27.68 11.98 28.34
N GLY A 13 28.17 12.17 29.56
CA GLY A 13 27.38 12.26 30.79
C GLY A 13 26.45 13.49 30.89
N ALA A 14 25.46 13.59 30.01
CA ALA A 14 24.46 14.66 30.00
C ALA A 14 23.05 14.09 30.29
N ALA A 15 22.38 14.69 31.28
CA ALA A 15 21.03 14.34 31.73
C ALA A 15 19.97 14.51 30.61
N PRO A 16 18.87 13.74 30.64
CA PRO A 16 17.95 13.64 29.52
C PRO A 16 17.04 14.88 29.42
N ARG A 17 17.15 15.63 28.33
CA ARG A 17 16.07 16.54 27.90
C ARG A 17 15.11 15.76 27.00
N ARG A 18 13.87 15.61 27.45
CA ARG A 18 12.74 15.09 26.67
C ARG A 18 12.51 15.97 25.43
N GLY A 19 13.03 15.56 24.28
CA GLY A 19 12.65 16.05 22.97
C GLY A 19 11.63 15.09 22.36
N GLY A 20 10.41 15.57 22.11
CA GLY A 20 9.36 14.79 21.47
C GLY A 20 9.76 14.35 20.07
N ALA A 21 9.96 13.04 19.88
CA ALA A 21 10.00 12.44 18.56
C ALA A 21 8.59 12.56 17.95
N ALA A 22 8.49 13.16 16.77
CA ALA A 22 7.25 13.25 16.02
C ALA A 22 6.72 11.83 15.72
N ASP A 23 5.59 11.49 16.35
CA ASP A 23 4.88 10.22 16.24
C ASP A 23 4.10 10.20 14.89
N SER A 24 4.79 10.00 13.77
CA SER A 24 4.20 9.98 12.41
C SER A 24 3.99 8.56 11.84
N GLY A 25 4.32 7.52 12.60
CA GLY A 25 4.20 6.11 12.20
C GLY A 25 2.77 5.54 12.01
N PRO A 26 1.76 5.86 12.84
CA PRO A 26 0.48 5.13 12.78
C PRO A 26 -0.36 5.47 11.55
N ILE A 27 -0.34 6.72 11.07
CA ILE A 27 -1.19 7.16 9.96
C ILE A 27 -0.79 6.49 8.63
N ALA A 28 0.50 6.19 8.43
CA ALA A 28 0.97 5.55 7.21
C ALA A 28 0.74 4.03 7.20
N SER A 29 0.93 3.34 8.34
CA SER A 29 0.62 1.90 8.44
C SER A 29 -0.87 1.62 8.21
N ASP A 30 -1.74 2.48 8.76
CA ASP A 30 -3.20 2.36 8.65
C ASP A 30 -3.67 2.54 7.20
N GLY A 31 -3.04 3.48 6.48
CA GLY A 31 -3.30 3.73 5.07
C GLY A 31 -2.93 2.56 4.16
N ILE A 32 -1.89 1.80 4.50
CA ILE A 32 -1.35 0.70 3.67
C ILE A 32 -2.15 -0.60 3.88
N GLN A 33 -2.59 -0.89 5.11
CA GLN A 33 -3.54 -1.98 5.34
C GLN A 33 -4.89 -1.72 4.66
N GLY A 34 -5.31 -0.44 4.64
CA GLY A 34 -6.42 0.03 3.83
C GLY A 34 -6.29 -0.36 2.36
N ARG A 35 -5.08 -0.43 1.80
CA ARG A 35 -4.84 -0.89 0.42
C ARG A 35 -5.09 -2.38 0.26
N GLY A 36 -4.53 -3.20 1.14
CA GLY A 36 -4.71 -4.67 1.11
C GLY A 36 -6.18 -5.08 1.13
N VAL A 37 -6.95 -4.47 2.04
CA VAL A 37 -8.36 -4.80 2.21
C VAL A 37 -9.28 -4.03 1.24
N ALA A 38 -8.94 -2.80 0.81
CA ALA A 38 -9.70 -2.09 -0.23
C ALA A 38 -9.52 -2.73 -1.62
N VAL A 39 -8.33 -3.27 -1.94
CA VAL A 39 -8.14 -4.12 -3.13
C VAL A 39 -8.94 -5.39 -2.97
N SER A 40 -8.85 -6.07 -1.82
CA SER A 40 -9.64 -7.27 -1.54
C SER A 40 -11.12 -6.97 -1.78
N ARG A 41 -11.73 -5.96 -1.14
CA ARG A 41 -13.12 -5.60 -1.37
C ARG A 41 -13.44 -5.18 -2.79
N SER A 42 -12.53 -4.47 -3.46
CA SER A 42 -12.69 -4.09 -4.87
C SER A 42 -12.70 -5.30 -5.80
N LEU A 43 -11.91 -6.32 -5.51
CA LEU A 43 -11.92 -7.61 -6.22
C LEU A 43 -13.18 -8.39 -5.88
N ILE A 44 -13.54 -8.48 -4.60
CA ILE A 44 -14.65 -9.31 -4.12
C ILE A 44 -16.00 -8.77 -4.64
N ARG A 45 -16.17 -7.43 -4.77
CA ARG A 45 -17.47 -6.81 -5.13
C ARG A 45 -17.94 -7.11 -6.55
N ASN A 46 -17.03 -7.45 -7.47
CA ASN A 46 -17.49 -7.96 -8.75
C ASN A 46 -18.09 -9.34 -8.49
N PRO A 47 -19.40 -9.55 -8.64
CA PRO A 47 -20.03 -10.84 -8.32
C PRO A 47 -19.40 -12.01 -9.07
N ARG A 48 -18.70 -11.75 -10.19
CA ARG A 48 -18.05 -12.77 -11.03
C ARG A 48 -16.65 -13.17 -10.57
N ILE A 49 -15.93 -12.32 -9.83
CA ILE A 49 -14.58 -12.64 -9.31
C ILE A 49 -14.61 -13.74 -8.23
N PRO A 50 -15.49 -13.69 -7.21
CA PRO A 50 -15.70 -14.81 -6.30
C PRO A 50 -16.31 -16.03 -7.02
N GLN A 51 -17.20 -15.83 -8.01
CA GLN A 51 -17.78 -16.94 -8.79
C GLN A 51 -16.72 -17.74 -9.55
N ILE A 52 -15.64 -17.12 -10.04
CA ILE A 52 -14.56 -17.85 -10.74
C ILE A 52 -13.82 -18.82 -9.80
N ILE A 53 -13.49 -18.39 -8.59
CA ILE A 53 -12.83 -19.24 -7.59
C ILE A 53 -13.79 -20.36 -7.15
N TYR A 54 -15.09 -20.07 -7.11
CA TYR A 54 -16.10 -20.99 -6.60
C TYR A 54 -16.72 -21.92 -7.64
N LEU A 55 -16.73 -21.57 -8.94
CA LEU A 55 -17.14 -22.47 -10.04
C LEU A 55 -16.26 -23.73 -10.09
N HIS A 56 -15.07 -23.70 -9.49
CA HIS A 56 -14.20 -24.86 -9.28
C HIS A 56 -14.41 -25.60 -7.94
N VAL A 57 -15.04 -24.97 -6.93
CA VAL A 57 -15.16 -25.51 -5.56
C VAL A 57 -16.58 -25.94 -5.22
N GLU A 58 -17.61 -25.21 -5.67
CA GLU A 58 -19.02 -25.56 -5.48
C GLU A 58 -19.88 -24.93 -6.61
N PRO A 59 -20.34 -25.72 -7.60
CA PRO A 59 -21.12 -25.22 -8.73
C PRO A 59 -22.49 -24.59 -8.37
N HIS A 60 -22.96 -24.76 -7.11
CA HIS A 60 -24.33 -24.41 -6.67
C HIS A 60 -24.42 -23.65 -5.32
N GLY A 61 -23.36 -22.95 -4.89
CA GLY A 61 -23.32 -22.30 -3.56
C GLY A 61 -24.06 -20.95 -3.42
N HIS A 62 -24.80 -20.76 -2.32
CA HIS A 62 -25.49 -19.53 -1.90
C HIS A 62 -24.60 -18.50 -1.15
N LEU A 63 -23.28 -18.52 -1.37
CA LEU A 63 -22.32 -17.73 -0.57
C LEU A 63 -22.27 -16.26 -1.01
N LYS A 64 -22.63 -15.37 -0.08
CA LYS A 64 -22.62 -13.91 -0.27
C LYS A 64 -21.23 -13.31 -0.01
N LEU A 65 -20.97 -12.16 -0.64
CA LEU A 65 -19.77 -11.32 -0.54
C LEU A 65 -19.11 -11.22 0.85
N TYR A 66 -19.93 -11.07 1.89
CA TYR A 66 -19.43 -10.89 3.26
C TYR A 66 -18.76 -12.14 3.83
N HIS A 67 -19.15 -13.34 3.39
CA HIS A 67 -18.49 -14.58 3.85
C HIS A 67 -17.01 -14.60 3.43
N PHE A 68 -16.70 -14.13 2.22
CA PHE A 68 -15.32 -14.04 1.76
C PHE A 68 -14.50 -13.03 2.58
N ILE A 69 -15.09 -11.87 2.89
CA ILE A 69 -14.44 -10.85 3.73
C ILE A 69 -14.14 -11.43 5.11
N ILE A 70 -15.07 -12.20 5.67
CA ILE A 70 -14.89 -12.86 6.97
C ILE A 70 -13.79 -13.92 6.89
N VAL A 71 -13.76 -14.78 5.87
CA VAL A 71 -12.71 -15.81 5.72
C VAL A 71 -11.32 -15.17 5.61
N VAL A 72 -11.17 -14.16 4.76
CA VAL A 72 -9.88 -13.44 4.62
C VAL A 72 -9.51 -12.74 5.93
N ALA A 73 -10.47 -12.11 6.62
CA ALA A 73 -10.23 -11.47 7.91
C ALA A 73 -9.80 -12.48 8.99
N VAL A 74 -10.39 -13.67 9.02
CA VAL A 74 -10.01 -14.76 9.95
C VAL A 74 -8.60 -15.25 9.64
N VAL A 75 -8.27 -15.51 8.37
CA VAL A 75 -6.92 -15.92 7.95
C VAL A 75 -5.90 -14.84 8.34
N LEU A 76 -6.19 -13.56 8.09
CA LEU A 76 -5.35 -12.44 8.51
C LEU A 76 -5.22 -12.36 10.03
N ALA A 77 -6.30 -12.58 10.79
CA ALA A 77 -6.26 -12.56 12.25
C ALA A 77 -5.40 -13.70 12.82
N VAL A 78 -5.46 -14.90 12.24
CA VAL A 78 -4.59 -16.02 12.63
C VAL A 78 -3.13 -15.72 12.29
N LEU A 79 -2.86 -15.33 11.04
CA LEU A 79 -1.49 -15.03 10.59
C LEU A 79 -0.90 -13.80 11.30
N SER A 80 -1.75 -12.85 11.76
CA SER A 80 -1.32 -11.68 12.53
C SER A 80 -0.65 -12.05 13.85
N GLN A 81 -0.85 -13.26 14.38
CA GLN A 81 -0.23 -13.69 15.63
C GLN A 81 1.26 -14.02 15.48
N MET A 82 1.79 -14.08 14.25
CA MET A 82 3.20 -14.35 13.99
C MET A 82 4.12 -13.28 14.62
N PRO A 83 5.24 -13.67 15.27
CA PRO A 83 5.91 -12.83 16.25
C PRO A 83 7.01 -11.89 15.73
N SER A 84 7.51 -11.99 14.50
CA SER A 84 8.54 -11.08 14.00
C SER A 84 8.71 -11.06 12.47
N LEU A 85 9.29 -9.96 11.96
CA LEU A 85 9.72 -9.80 10.56
C LEU A 85 10.76 -10.85 10.12
N HIS A 86 11.61 -11.33 11.03
CA HIS A 86 12.60 -12.37 10.72
C HIS A 86 11.91 -13.69 10.32
N SER A 87 10.82 -14.06 11.01
CA SER A 87 10.02 -15.24 10.65
C SER A 87 9.33 -15.08 9.28
N LEU A 88 9.14 -13.84 8.80
CA LEU A 88 8.52 -13.54 7.52
C LEU A 88 9.49 -13.56 6.33
N ARG A 89 10.80 -13.76 6.52
CA ARG A 89 11.77 -13.72 5.40
C ARG A 89 11.39 -14.66 4.25
N HIS A 90 10.96 -15.87 4.56
CA HIS A 90 10.53 -16.85 3.55
C HIS A 90 9.20 -16.47 2.89
N ILE A 91 8.28 -15.89 3.67
CA ILE A 91 7.01 -15.36 3.17
C ILE A 91 7.26 -14.18 2.22
N ASN A 92 8.21 -13.31 2.54
CA ASN A 92 8.58 -12.16 1.69
C ASN A 92 9.24 -12.61 0.39
N PHE A 93 10.08 -13.64 0.43
CA PHE A 93 10.65 -14.22 -0.78
C PHE A 93 9.58 -14.87 -1.67
N GLY A 94 8.66 -15.65 -1.08
CA GLY A 94 7.52 -16.21 -1.80
C GLY A 94 6.61 -15.12 -2.38
N SER A 95 6.37 -14.06 -1.62
CA SER A 95 5.60 -12.89 -2.04
C SER A 95 6.25 -12.18 -3.23
N LEU A 96 7.57 -12.07 -3.30
CA LEU A 96 8.24 -11.53 -4.48
C LEU A 96 7.93 -12.34 -5.74
N ILE A 97 8.02 -13.68 -5.66
CA ILE A 97 7.73 -14.57 -6.80
C ILE A 97 6.25 -14.44 -7.21
N VAL A 98 5.35 -14.46 -6.23
CA VAL A 98 3.91 -14.27 -6.45
C VAL A 98 3.63 -12.92 -7.09
N SER A 99 4.37 -11.88 -6.69
CA SER A 99 4.19 -10.54 -7.23
C SER A 99 4.55 -10.40 -8.70
N ILE A 100 5.67 -11.00 -9.09
CA ILE A 100 6.10 -11.09 -10.48
C ILE A 100 5.10 -11.94 -11.26
N GLY A 101 4.66 -13.06 -10.68
CA GLY A 101 3.70 -13.99 -11.27
C GLY A 101 2.37 -13.33 -11.61
N TYR A 102 1.68 -12.71 -10.64
CA TYR A 102 0.41 -12.05 -10.95
C TYR A 102 0.59 -10.87 -11.91
N THR A 103 1.72 -10.15 -11.83
CA THR A 103 1.99 -9.02 -12.73
C THR A 103 2.05 -9.49 -14.18
N MET A 104 2.78 -10.58 -14.44
CA MET A 104 2.87 -11.17 -15.78
C MET A 104 1.52 -11.66 -16.28
N LEU A 105 0.74 -12.34 -15.43
CA LEU A 105 -0.58 -12.85 -15.81
C LEU A 105 -1.60 -11.74 -16.10
N VAL A 106 -1.61 -10.68 -15.28
CA VAL A 106 -2.49 -9.52 -15.48
C VAL A 106 -2.12 -8.79 -16.77
N SER A 107 -0.82 -8.55 -17.01
CA SER A 107 -0.37 -7.94 -18.28
C SER A 107 -0.71 -8.81 -19.48
N ALA A 108 -0.52 -10.13 -19.39
CA ALA A 108 -0.90 -11.06 -20.45
C ALA A 108 -2.42 -11.04 -20.72
N ALA A 109 -3.23 -10.95 -19.68
CA ALA A 109 -4.68 -10.82 -19.80
C ALA A 109 -5.07 -9.50 -20.49
N CYS A 110 -4.41 -8.39 -20.16
CA CYS A 110 -4.62 -7.10 -20.84
C CYS A 110 -4.23 -7.18 -22.33
N ILE A 111 -3.07 -7.75 -22.64
CA ILE A 111 -2.60 -7.93 -24.03
C ILE A 111 -3.60 -8.80 -24.80
N TYR A 112 -4.05 -9.91 -24.22
CA TYR A 112 -5.06 -10.77 -24.84
C TYR A 112 -6.37 -10.03 -25.11
N ALA A 113 -6.86 -9.27 -24.14
CA ALA A 113 -8.07 -8.47 -24.28
C ALA A 113 -7.95 -7.44 -25.41
N GLY A 114 -6.83 -6.72 -25.49
CA GLY A 114 -6.58 -5.70 -26.52
C GLY A 114 -6.36 -6.28 -27.92
N LEU A 115 -5.85 -7.51 -28.04
CA LEU A 115 -5.66 -8.21 -29.32
C LEU A 115 -6.89 -9.01 -29.77
N SER A 116 -7.90 -9.16 -28.91
CA SER A 116 -9.08 -9.96 -29.21
C SER A 116 -9.94 -9.31 -30.32
N THR A 117 -10.61 -10.13 -31.12
CA THR A 117 -11.52 -9.65 -32.19
C THR A 117 -12.68 -8.81 -31.65
N ASN A 118 -13.03 -8.99 -30.37
CA ASN A 118 -14.05 -8.23 -29.65
C ASN A 118 -13.42 -7.20 -28.69
N ALA A 119 -12.24 -6.68 -29.01
CA ALA A 119 -11.55 -5.72 -28.16
C ALA A 119 -12.47 -4.50 -27.89
N PRO A 120 -12.52 -4.02 -26.63
CA PRO A 120 -13.32 -2.85 -26.30
C PRO A 120 -12.81 -1.64 -27.09
N PRO A 121 -13.70 -0.73 -27.53
CA PRO A 121 -13.28 0.48 -28.20
C PRO A 121 -12.36 1.29 -27.29
N THR A 122 -11.15 1.59 -27.77
CA THR A 122 -10.14 2.33 -27.01
C THR A 122 -10.20 3.81 -27.37
N ASP A 123 -10.27 4.65 -26.35
CA ASP A 123 -10.13 6.09 -26.48
C ASP A 123 -8.96 6.57 -25.63
N TYR A 124 -8.10 7.39 -26.22
CA TYR A 124 -6.92 7.99 -25.60
C TYR A 124 -7.03 9.52 -25.49
N SER A 125 -8.19 10.07 -25.83
CA SER A 125 -8.43 11.52 -25.80
C SER A 125 -8.37 12.05 -24.36
N LEU A 126 -7.66 13.16 -24.14
CA LEU A 126 -7.65 13.74 -22.79
C LEU A 126 -9.02 14.35 -22.46
N SER A 127 -9.40 14.34 -21.19
CA SER A 127 -10.62 15.00 -20.72
C SER A 127 -10.74 16.42 -21.29
N SER A 128 -11.92 16.74 -21.82
CA SER A 128 -12.22 18.03 -22.48
C SER A 128 -12.21 19.21 -21.51
N SER A 129 -12.43 18.95 -20.22
CA SER A 129 -12.37 19.96 -19.16
C SER A 129 -10.94 20.11 -18.62
N GLY A 130 -10.37 21.31 -18.75
CA GLY A 130 -9.04 21.63 -18.19
C GLY A 130 -8.95 21.38 -16.68
N SER A 131 -10.03 21.67 -15.93
CA SER A 131 -10.08 21.42 -14.49
C SER A 131 -9.95 19.93 -14.16
N SER A 132 -10.71 19.05 -14.84
CA SER A 132 -10.63 17.61 -14.62
C SER A 132 -9.22 17.09 -14.88
N ARG A 133 -8.61 17.53 -15.99
CA ARG A 133 -7.25 17.13 -16.36
C ARG A 133 -6.23 17.47 -15.26
N THR A 134 -6.32 18.66 -14.68
CA THR A 134 -5.44 19.09 -13.58
C THR A 134 -5.66 18.25 -12.32
N PHE A 135 -6.91 18.01 -11.93
CA PHE A 135 -7.21 17.16 -10.76
C PHE A 135 -6.71 15.72 -10.95
N ASP A 136 -6.84 15.19 -12.16
CA ASP A 136 -6.41 13.83 -12.50
C ASP A 136 -4.89 13.69 -12.50
N ALA A 137 -4.18 14.74 -12.93
CA ALA A 137 -2.72 14.81 -12.84
C ALA A 137 -2.24 14.78 -11.38
N PHE A 138 -2.82 15.59 -10.48
CA PHE A 138 -2.44 15.59 -9.07
C PHE A 138 -2.83 14.29 -8.34
N LEU A 139 -3.96 13.70 -8.71
CA LEU A 139 -4.34 12.37 -8.24
C LEU A 139 -3.28 11.32 -8.64
N SER A 140 -2.83 11.36 -9.90
CA SER A 140 -1.82 10.43 -10.43
C SER A 140 -0.46 10.59 -9.73
N ILE A 141 -0.01 11.83 -9.50
CA ILE A 141 1.21 12.12 -8.72
C ILE A 141 1.09 11.51 -7.31
N SER A 142 -0.07 11.65 -6.68
CA SER A 142 -0.31 11.12 -5.32
C SER A 142 -0.31 9.59 -5.32
N ILE A 143 -0.92 8.95 -6.33
CA ILE A 143 -0.87 7.49 -6.50
C ILE A 143 0.58 7.01 -6.68
N LEU A 144 1.38 7.70 -7.50
CA LEU A 144 2.79 7.38 -7.72
C LEU A 144 3.61 7.53 -6.44
N ALA A 145 3.44 8.62 -5.70
CA ALA A 145 4.09 8.81 -4.40
C ALA A 145 3.75 7.67 -3.43
N SER A 146 2.51 7.19 -3.49
CA SER A 146 2.05 6.04 -2.72
C SER A 146 2.70 4.72 -3.15
N VAL A 147 2.94 4.52 -4.45
CA VAL A 147 3.51 3.29 -5.03
C VAL A 147 5.01 3.18 -4.74
N PHE A 148 5.72 4.29 -4.89
CA PHE A 148 7.16 4.35 -4.65
C PHE A 148 7.52 4.62 -3.19
N GLY A 149 6.52 4.89 -2.35
CA GLY A 149 6.76 5.22 -0.97
C GLY A 149 7.11 4.00 -0.10
N ASN A 150 8.11 4.13 0.77
CA ASN A 150 8.64 3.01 1.55
C ASN A 150 8.92 3.37 3.02
N SER A 151 7.97 3.05 3.92
CA SER A 151 8.10 3.30 5.36
C SER A 151 9.03 2.31 6.10
N ILE A 152 9.45 1.22 5.45
CA ILE A 152 10.22 0.13 6.06
C ILE A 152 11.74 0.29 5.82
N LEU A 153 12.17 1.27 5.00
CA LEU A 153 13.59 1.48 4.69
C LEU A 153 14.49 1.66 5.93
N PRO A 154 14.10 2.42 6.97
CA PRO A 154 14.92 2.56 8.17
C PRO A 154 15.14 1.23 8.90
N GLU A 155 14.12 0.38 8.95
CA GLU A 155 14.17 -0.93 9.59
C GLU A 155 15.07 -1.91 8.80
N ILE A 156 14.96 -1.90 7.46
CA ILE A 156 15.87 -2.67 6.59
C ILE A 156 17.31 -2.20 6.78
N GLN A 157 17.54 -0.88 6.82
CA GLN A 157 18.87 -0.32 7.04
C GLN A 157 19.46 -0.71 8.39
N ALA A 158 18.65 -0.80 9.45
CA ALA A 158 19.08 -1.18 10.78
C ALA A 158 19.52 -2.66 10.89
N THR A 159 19.06 -3.52 9.97
CA THR A 159 19.40 -4.97 9.96
C THR A 159 20.55 -5.33 9.02
N LEU A 160 21.03 -4.39 8.21
CA LEU A 160 22.14 -4.59 7.26
C LEU A 160 23.49 -4.69 7.98
N ALA A 161 24.25 -5.74 7.66
CA ALA A 161 25.59 -5.93 8.19
C ALA A 161 26.52 -4.75 7.78
N PRO A 162 27.21 -4.10 8.75
CA PRO A 162 28.15 -3.02 8.46
C PRO A 162 29.21 -3.43 7.41
N PRO A 163 29.67 -2.51 6.54
CA PRO A 163 29.19 -1.15 6.33
C PRO A 163 27.90 -1.11 5.48
N ALA A 164 26.90 -0.36 5.95
CA ALA A 164 25.57 -0.33 5.33
C ALA A 164 25.48 0.54 4.06
N SER A 165 26.29 1.62 3.94
CA SER A 165 26.10 2.65 2.90
C SER A 165 26.11 2.11 1.46
N GLY A 166 27.10 1.28 1.10
CA GLY A 166 27.21 0.75 -0.26
C GLY A 166 26.23 -0.39 -0.54
N LYS A 167 25.97 -1.24 0.47
CA LYS A 167 25.03 -2.37 0.35
C LYS A 167 23.58 -1.88 0.24
N MET A 168 23.22 -0.86 1.03
CA MET A 168 21.89 -0.24 1.01
C MET A 168 21.59 0.42 -0.32
N ALA A 169 22.54 1.16 -0.90
CA ALA A 169 22.35 1.78 -2.22
C ALA A 169 22.09 0.74 -3.32
N LYS A 170 22.89 -0.34 -3.37
CA LYS A 170 22.69 -1.44 -4.33
C LYS A 170 21.33 -2.13 -4.12
N ALA A 171 20.96 -2.38 -2.87
CA ALA A 171 19.66 -2.96 -2.53
C ALA A 171 18.51 -2.05 -2.98
N LEU A 172 18.63 -0.74 -2.78
CA LEU A 172 17.62 0.25 -3.15
C LEU A 172 17.46 0.35 -4.68
N VAL A 173 18.57 0.34 -5.43
CA VAL A 173 18.56 0.34 -6.90
C VAL A 173 17.88 -0.93 -7.44
N LEU A 174 18.20 -2.10 -6.88
CA LEU A 174 17.54 -3.35 -7.26
C LEU A 174 16.04 -3.31 -6.94
N CYS A 175 15.68 -2.86 -5.74
CA CYS A 175 14.29 -2.73 -5.29
C CYS A 175 13.48 -1.84 -6.23
N TYR A 176 13.96 -0.61 -6.50
CA TYR A 176 13.25 0.32 -7.38
C TYR A 176 13.22 -0.11 -8.84
N SER A 177 14.23 -0.86 -9.31
CA SER A 177 14.21 -1.47 -10.65
C SER A 177 13.06 -2.49 -10.77
N VAL A 178 12.94 -3.39 -9.79
CA VAL A 178 11.87 -4.40 -9.76
C VAL A 178 10.50 -3.76 -9.57
N LEU A 179 10.38 -2.76 -8.69
CA LEU A 179 9.15 -1.97 -8.51
C LEU A 179 8.74 -1.31 -9.83
N SER A 180 9.66 -0.63 -10.51
CA SER A 180 9.38 0.03 -11.78
C SER A 180 8.87 -0.97 -12.81
N LEU A 181 9.54 -2.10 -12.98
CA LEU A 181 9.10 -3.16 -13.90
C LEU A 181 7.70 -3.67 -13.53
N THR A 182 7.46 -3.98 -12.27
CA THR A 182 6.21 -4.61 -11.83
C THR A 182 5.00 -3.67 -11.84
N PHE A 183 5.20 -2.36 -11.67
CA PHE A 183 4.11 -1.38 -11.73
C PHE A 183 3.89 -0.81 -13.13
N TYR A 184 4.94 -0.47 -13.86
CA TYR A 184 4.77 0.12 -15.20
C TYR A 184 4.29 -0.91 -16.23
N PHE A 185 4.71 -2.17 -16.13
CA PHE A 185 4.30 -3.18 -17.12
C PHE A 185 2.78 -3.41 -17.20
N PRO A 186 2.05 -3.66 -16.08
CA PRO A 186 0.59 -3.78 -16.11
C PRO A 186 -0.10 -2.43 -16.36
N ALA A 187 0.52 -1.30 -15.98
CA ALA A 187 -0.03 0.02 -16.27
C ALA A 187 -0.01 0.33 -17.78
N ILE A 188 1.10 0.06 -18.47
CA ILE A 188 1.25 0.26 -19.92
C ILE A 188 0.31 -0.66 -20.68
N THR A 189 0.34 -1.97 -20.38
CA THR A 189 -0.50 -2.95 -21.09
C THR A 189 -1.98 -2.75 -20.81
N GLY A 190 -2.36 -2.39 -19.58
CA GLY A 190 -3.74 -2.07 -19.22
C GLY A 190 -4.24 -0.78 -19.88
N TYR A 191 -3.45 0.29 -19.89
CA TYR A 191 -3.82 1.53 -20.57
C TYR A 191 -3.89 1.35 -22.09
N TRP A 192 -2.99 0.57 -22.68
CA TRP A 192 -3.06 0.21 -24.10
C TRP A 192 -4.28 -0.65 -24.45
N ALA A 193 -4.73 -1.53 -23.56
CA ALA A 193 -5.89 -2.38 -23.83
C ALA A 193 -7.24 -1.66 -23.65
N PHE A 194 -7.32 -0.68 -22.74
CA PHE A 194 -8.60 -0.07 -22.32
C PHE A 194 -8.67 1.46 -22.49
N GLY A 195 -7.55 2.11 -22.80
CA GLY A 195 -7.46 3.57 -22.87
C GLY A 195 -7.96 4.26 -21.59
N ASN A 196 -8.68 5.36 -21.77
CA ASN A 196 -9.28 6.14 -20.69
C ASN A 196 -10.35 5.41 -19.89
N GLN A 197 -10.89 4.29 -20.41
CA GLN A 197 -11.91 3.51 -19.73
C GLN A 197 -11.32 2.54 -18.70
N VAL A 198 -9.99 2.51 -18.55
CA VAL A 198 -9.34 1.69 -17.53
C VAL A 198 -9.82 2.08 -16.13
N ARG A 199 -10.38 1.11 -15.41
CA ARG A 199 -10.76 1.28 -14.00
C ARG A 199 -9.51 1.26 -13.12
N SER A 200 -9.54 1.93 -11.97
CA SER A 200 -8.41 2.00 -11.02
C SER A 200 -7.90 0.62 -10.56
N ASN A 201 -8.72 -0.41 -10.64
CA ASN A 201 -8.30 -1.80 -10.56
C ASN A 201 -8.52 -2.45 -11.93
N VAL A 202 -7.45 -2.77 -12.63
CA VAL A 202 -7.47 -3.31 -13.99
C VAL A 202 -8.22 -4.64 -14.11
N LEU A 203 -8.28 -5.43 -13.03
CA LEU A 203 -9.07 -6.67 -13.01
C LEU A 203 -10.58 -6.40 -13.17
N LYS A 204 -11.07 -5.21 -12.77
CA LYS A 204 -12.45 -4.79 -13.04
C LYS A 204 -12.67 -4.38 -14.50
N SER A 205 -11.61 -4.00 -15.23
CA SER A 205 -11.69 -3.74 -16.67
C SER A 205 -11.71 -5.05 -17.45
N LEU A 206 -10.90 -6.03 -17.02
CA LEU A 206 -10.86 -7.39 -17.60
C LEU A 206 -12.12 -8.20 -17.32
N MET A 207 -12.78 -7.92 -16.21
CA MET A 207 -14.05 -8.53 -15.80
C MET A 207 -15.10 -7.44 -15.57
N PRO A 208 -15.74 -6.92 -16.62
CA PRO A 208 -16.80 -5.93 -16.46
C PRO A 208 -18.02 -6.53 -15.75
N ASP A 209 -18.77 -5.69 -15.03
CA ASP A 209 -20.03 -6.09 -14.38
C ASP A 209 -21.10 -6.48 -15.43
N THR A 210 -21.02 -5.87 -16.61
CA THR A 210 -21.89 -6.08 -17.78
C THR A 210 -21.04 -6.43 -19.01
N GLY A 211 -21.21 -7.63 -19.57
CA GLY A 211 -20.46 -8.11 -20.75
C GLY A 211 -19.73 -9.44 -20.52
N PRO A 212 -19.18 -10.08 -21.56
CA PRO A 212 -18.37 -11.29 -21.40
C PRO A 212 -17.02 -10.99 -20.74
N TRP A 213 -16.29 -12.01 -20.29
CA TRP A 213 -14.93 -11.82 -19.78
C TRP A 213 -13.98 -11.61 -20.96
N LEU A 214 -13.05 -10.66 -20.82
CA LEU A 214 -12.17 -10.26 -21.91
C LEU A 214 -10.89 -11.10 -22.01
N ALA A 215 -10.70 -12.04 -21.08
CA ALA A 215 -9.59 -12.97 -21.07
C ALA A 215 -10.04 -14.37 -20.62
N PRO A 216 -9.27 -15.43 -20.91
CA PRO A 216 -9.62 -16.80 -20.55
C PRO A 216 -9.86 -16.96 -19.04
N MET A 217 -10.87 -17.76 -18.68
CA MET A 217 -11.28 -17.96 -17.28
C MET A 217 -10.10 -18.38 -16.39
N TRP A 218 -9.35 -19.41 -16.80
CA TRP A 218 -8.23 -19.96 -16.03
C TRP A 218 -7.15 -18.91 -15.73
N LEU A 219 -6.85 -18.03 -16.69
CA LEU A 219 -5.85 -16.98 -16.56
C LEU A 219 -6.27 -15.96 -15.50
N LEU A 220 -7.54 -15.54 -15.55
CA LEU A 220 -8.12 -14.62 -14.59
C LEU A 220 -8.22 -15.25 -13.19
N THR A 221 -8.59 -16.53 -13.07
CA THR A 221 -8.63 -17.25 -11.79
C THR A 221 -7.27 -17.22 -11.09
N ILE A 222 -6.21 -17.65 -11.80
CA ILE A 222 -4.87 -17.74 -11.23
C ILE A 222 -4.37 -16.34 -10.86
N ALA A 223 -4.58 -15.35 -11.73
CA ALA A 223 -4.20 -13.96 -11.44
C ALA A 223 -4.88 -13.44 -10.16
N VAL A 224 -6.18 -13.66 -9.99
CA VAL A 224 -6.92 -13.23 -8.79
C VAL A 224 -6.41 -13.94 -7.55
N VAL A 225 -6.18 -15.26 -7.59
CA VAL A 225 -5.67 -16.03 -6.44
C VAL A 225 -4.29 -15.53 -6.03
N LEU A 226 -3.38 -15.30 -6.99
CA LEU A 226 -2.05 -14.78 -6.70
C LEU A 226 -2.09 -13.34 -6.16
N VAL A 227 -2.98 -12.49 -6.69
CA VAL A 227 -3.19 -11.15 -6.11
C VAL A 227 -3.69 -11.26 -4.68
N LEU A 228 -4.69 -12.09 -4.38
CA LEU A 228 -5.18 -12.28 -3.01
C LEU A 228 -4.09 -12.76 -2.06
N LEU A 229 -3.26 -13.71 -2.49
CA LEU A 229 -2.11 -14.18 -1.70
C LEU A 229 -1.11 -13.06 -1.46
N GLN A 230 -0.84 -12.22 -2.47
CA GLN A 230 0.01 -11.04 -2.32
C GLN A 230 -0.58 -10.04 -1.32
N LEU A 231 -1.89 -9.79 -1.36
CA LEU A 231 -2.56 -8.86 -0.44
C LEU A 231 -2.48 -9.35 1.02
N ILE A 232 -2.50 -10.66 1.24
CA ILE A 232 -2.27 -11.24 2.56
C ILE A 232 -0.83 -11.00 3.00
N ALA A 233 0.15 -11.28 2.12
CA ALA A 233 1.56 -11.09 2.45
C ALA A 233 1.90 -9.63 2.78
N ILE A 234 1.43 -8.67 1.97
CA ILE A 234 1.67 -7.24 2.22
C ILE A 234 0.97 -6.76 3.49
N ALA A 235 -0.27 -7.22 3.77
CA ALA A 235 -0.96 -6.87 5.01
C ALA A 235 -0.17 -7.35 6.24
N LEU A 236 0.42 -8.55 6.19
CA LEU A 236 1.23 -9.09 7.28
C LEU A 236 2.49 -8.26 7.52
N VAL A 237 3.24 -7.93 6.47
CA VAL A 237 4.51 -7.19 6.61
C VAL A 237 4.28 -5.80 7.17
N TYR A 238 3.32 -5.06 6.64
CA TYR A 238 3.04 -3.70 7.10
C TYR A 238 2.38 -3.66 8.48
N SER A 239 1.53 -4.64 8.81
CA SER A 239 0.98 -4.79 10.16
C SER A 239 2.05 -4.98 11.23
N GLN A 240 3.19 -5.63 10.93
CA GLN A 240 4.21 -5.89 11.95
C GLN A 240 4.75 -4.60 12.59
N VAL A 241 4.94 -3.54 11.79
CA VAL A 241 5.41 -2.25 12.30
C VAL A 241 4.39 -1.63 13.25
N ALA A 242 3.10 -1.67 12.89
CA ALA A 242 2.03 -1.21 13.77
C ALA A 242 1.95 -2.05 15.06
N TYR A 243 2.06 -3.37 14.95
CA TYR A 243 2.03 -4.27 16.09
C TYR A 243 3.18 -4.03 17.06
N GLU A 244 4.39 -3.75 16.56
CA GLU A 244 5.54 -3.42 17.39
C GLU A 244 5.27 -2.15 18.21
N ILE A 245 4.74 -1.10 17.60
CA ILE A 245 4.41 0.15 18.30
C ILE A 245 3.33 -0.08 19.37
N ILE A 246 2.27 -0.80 19.00
CA ILE A 246 1.16 -1.14 19.91
C ILE A 246 1.66 -1.97 21.10
N GLU A 247 2.51 -2.95 20.84
CA GLU A 247 3.10 -3.81 21.87
C GLU A 247 4.05 -3.05 22.78
N ILE A 248 4.91 -2.17 22.25
CA ILE A 248 5.79 -1.35 23.09
C ILE A 248 4.98 -0.47 24.04
N LYS A 249 3.86 0.11 23.56
CA LYS A 249 3.00 0.96 24.39
C LYS A 249 2.18 0.16 25.42
N SER A 250 1.86 -1.11 25.13
CA SER A 250 0.99 -1.94 25.99
C SER A 250 1.72 -2.95 26.88
N ALA A 251 2.97 -3.31 26.57
CA ALA A 251 3.68 -4.37 27.27
C ALA A 251 4.25 -3.89 28.62
N ASP A 252 4.13 -4.73 29.65
CA ASP A 252 4.80 -4.52 30.92
C ASP A 252 6.26 -4.97 30.81
N ALA A 253 7.19 -4.02 30.92
CA ALA A 253 8.64 -4.25 30.82
C ALA A 253 9.20 -5.11 31.97
N GLY A 254 8.47 -5.21 33.09
CA GLY A 254 8.85 -6.05 34.23
C GLY A 254 8.47 -7.52 34.09
N ARG A 255 7.78 -7.93 33.01
CA ARG A 255 7.28 -9.30 32.82
C ARG A 255 7.74 -9.88 31.49
N GLY A 256 8.02 -11.19 31.47
CA GLY A 256 8.42 -11.90 30.26
C GLY A 256 7.41 -11.75 29.11
N ARG A 257 7.91 -11.75 27.87
CA ARG A 257 7.12 -11.55 26.63
C ARG A 257 5.94 -12.52 26.47
N PHE A 258 6.04 -13.72 27.05
CA PHE A 258 4.98 -14.76 27.02
C PHE A 258 4.12 -14.82 28.29
N SER A 259 4.26 -13.86 29.21
CA SER A 259 3.38 -13.78 30.39
C SER A 259 1.94 -13.53 29.95
N ARG A 260 0.95 -14.14 30.65
CA ARG A 260 -0.49 -13.91 30.39
C ARG A 260 -0.84 -12.42 30.33
N ARG A 261 -0.16 -11.57 31.12
CA ARG A 261 -0.36 -10.11 31.13
C ARG A 261 0.08 -9.41 29.85
N ASN A 262 1.06 -9.95 29.12
CA ASN A 262 1.56 -9.38 27.86
C ASN A 262 0.95 -10.07 26.63
N VAL A 263 0.57 -11.35 26.75
CA VAL A 263 -0.03 -12.12 25.63
C VAL A 263 -1.49 -11.73 25.38
N VAL A 264 -2.31 -11.58 26.43
CA VAL A 264 -3.73 -11.23 26.29
C VAL A 264 -3.94 -9.88 25.59
N PRO A 265 -3.33 -8.76 26.03
CA PRO A 265 -3.49 -7.48 25.33
C PRO A 265 -2.86 -7.52 23.94
N ARG A 266 -1.77 -8.26 23.73
CA ARG A 266 -1.17 -8.43 22.40
C ARG A 266 -2.14 -9.08 21.42
N VAL A 267 -2.75 -10.21 21.77
CA VAL A 267 -3.73 -10.88 20.91
C VAL A 267 -4.93 -9.98 20.66
N ALA A 268 -5.48 -9.38 21.71
CA ALA A 268 -6.67 -8.52 21.61
C ALA A 268 -6.44 -7.25 20.76
N LEU A 269 -5.31 -6.57 20.94
CA LEU A 269 -5.00 -5.35 20.19
C LEU A 269 -4.67 -5.66 18.73
N ARG A 270 -3.97 -6.76 18.44
CA ARG A 270 -3.69 -7.19 17.06
C ARG A 270 -4.99 -7.56 16.33
N THR A 271 -5.89 -8.31 16.96
CA THR A 271 -7.18 -8.66 16.35
C THR A 271 -8.09 -7.44 16.19
N ALA A 272 -8.13 -6.55 17.18
CA ALA A 272 -8.88 -5.29 17.08
C ALA A 272 -8.36 -4.40 15.95
N TYR A 273 -7.04 -4.32 15.76
CA TYR A 273 -6.42 -3.60 14.65
C TYR A 273 -6.86 -4.18 13.29
N VAL A 274 -6.72 -5.50 13.10
CA VAL A 274 -7.16 -6.17 11.86
C VAL A 274 -8.65 -5.96 11.60
N ALA A 275 -9.48 -6.07 12.64
CA ALA A 275 -10.93 -5.85 12.55
C ALA A 275 -11.27 -4.41 12.16
N GLY A 276 -10.59 -3.42 12.75
CA GLY A 276 -10.74 -2.00 12.40
C GLY A 276 -10.38 -1.74 10.94
N CYS A 277 -9.24 -2.25 10.48
CA CYS A 277 -8.86 -2.13 9.06
C CYS A 277 -9.86 -2.81 8.12
N ALA A 278 -10.36 -3.99 8.52
CA ALA A 278 -11.38 -4.71 7.75
C ALA A 278 -12.68 -3.92 7.64
N LEU A 279 -13.11 -3.28 8.73
CA LEU A 279 -14.28 -2.41 8.77
C LEU A 279 -14.11 -1.21 7.84
N VAL A 280 -12.99 -0.48 7.94
CA VAL A 280 -12.74 0.72 7.12
C VAL A 280 -12.76 0.37 5.63
N ALA A 281 -12.09 -0.72 5.25
CA ALA A 281 -12.14 -1.20 3.88
C ALA A 281 -13.54 -1.66 3.47
N ALA A 282 -14.29 -2.31 4.37
CA ALA A 282 -15.70 -2.64 4.20
C ALA A 282 -16.63 -1.43 4.12
N MET A 283 -16.17 -0.20 4.41
CA MET A 283 -16.93 1.03 4.22
C MET A 283 -16.57 1.75 2.90
N LEU A 284 -15.29 1.77 2.49
CA LEU A 284 -14.82 2.56 1.34
C LEU A 284 -14.32 1.71 0.14
N PRO A 285 -15.06 1.60 -0.98
CA PRO A 285 -14.64 0.83 -2.16
C PRO A 285 -13.94 1.67 -3.26
N PHE A 286 -13.34 2.79 -2.89
CA PHE A 286 -12.69 3.75 -3.78
C PHE A 286 -11.18 3.52 -3.82
N PHE A 287 -10.77 2.42 -4.46
CA PHE A 287 -9.38 1.97 -4.41
C PHE A 287 -8.39 3.05 -4.86
N GLY A 288 -8.57 3.63 -6.05
CA GLY A 288 -7.63 4.62 -6.59
C GLY A 288 -7.55 5.87 -5.73
N GLU A 289 -8.69 6.35 -5.24
CA GLU A 289 -8.78 7.54 -4.43
C GLU A 289 -8.18 7.33 -3.02
N ILE A 290 -8.40 6.17 -2.38
CA ILE A 290 -7.77 5.86 -1.09
C ILE A 290 -6.25 5.82 -1.25
N ILE A 291 -5.75 5.16 -2.30
CA ILE A 291 -4.32 5.06 -2.60
C ILE A 291 -3.71 6.46 -2.78
N ALA A 292 -4.42 7.34 -3.49
CA ALA A 292 -4.02 8.72 -3.68
C ALA A 292 -3.97 9.52 -2.36
N VAL A 293 -4.99 9.41 -1.49
CA VAL A 293 -4.98 10.06 -0.16
C VAL A 293 -3.77 9.58 0.66
N VAL A 294 -3.51 8.28 0.70
CA VAL A 294 -2.38 7.71 1.46
C VAL A 294 -1.05 8.20 0.90
N GLY A 295 -0.91 8.34 -0.41
CA GLY A 295 0.27 8.94 -1.02
C GLY A 295 0.45 10.41 -0.67
N ALA A 296 -0.62 11.20 -0.80
CA ALA A 296 -0.61 12.63 -0.58
C ALA A 296 -0.36 13.02 0.88
N VAL A 297 -1.04 12.38 1.82
CA VAL A 297 -1.01 12.72 3.26
C VAL A 297 0.04 11.90 4.01
N GLY A 298 0.28 10.66 3.61
CA GLY A 298 1.22 9.76 4.28
C GLY A 298 2.62 9.87 3.68
N TYR A 299 2.79 9.41 2.44
CA TYR A 299 4.12 9.19 1.86
C TYR A 299 4.84 10.46 1.43
N ILE A 300 4.16 11.47 0.89
CA ILE A 300 4.82 12.73 0.51
C ILE A 300 5.52 13.38 1.71
N PRO A 301 4.87 13.57 2.88
CA PRO A 301 5.57 14.07 4.06
C PRO A 301 6.69 13.14 4.55
N LEU A 302 6.42 11.83 4.62
CA LEU A 302 7.36 10.87 5.19
C LEU A 302 8.62 10.68 4.34
N ASP A 303 8.49 10.64 3.03
CA ASP A 303 9.57 10.22 2.13
C ASP A 303 10.27 11.41 1.46
N VAL A 304 9.61 12.57 1.37
CA VAL A 304 10.18 13.78 0.76
C VAL A 304 10.46 14.85 1.80
N VAL A 305 9.47 15.22 2.61
CA VAL A 305 9.59 16.37 3.52
C VAL A 305 10.54 16.06 4.68
N ILE A 306 10.31 14.97 5.41
CA ILE A 306 11.12 14.62 6.58
C ILE A 306 12.60 14.42 6.23
N PRO A 307 12.98 13.64 5.19
CA PRO A 307 14.39 13.43 4.85
C PRO A 307 15.08 14.73 4.42
N VAL A 308 14.40 15.60 3.68
CA VAL A 308 14.92 16.92 3.31
C VAL A 308 15.17 17.78 4.55
N VAL A 309 14.22 17.84 5.48
CA VAL A 309 14.38 18.59 6.73
C VAL A 309 15.56 18.04 7.54
N MET A 310 15.63 16.72 7.72
CA MET A 310 16.71 16.06 8.46
C MET A 310 18.07 16.30 7.81
N TYR A 311 18.19 16.19 6.49
CA TYR A 311 19.42 16.44 5.75
C TYR A 311 19.87 17.90 5.91
N ASN A 312 18.95 18.85 5.72
CA ASN A 312 19.24 20.27 5.85
C ASN A 312 19.63 20.66 7.28
N MET A 313 19.01 20.05 8.30
CA MET A 313 19.41 20.20 9.71
C MET A 313 20.82 19.63 9.96
N ALA A 314 21.12 18.43 9.46
CA ALA A 314 22.44 17.81 9.60
C ALA A 314 23.56 18.61 8.92
N VAL A 315 23.30 19.16 7.73
CA VAL A 315 24.25 20.02 7.02
C VAL A 315 24.45 21.34 7.75
N ALA A 316 23.37 21.97 8.25
CA ALA A 316 23.45 23.19 9.03
C ALA A 316 24.25 23.01 10.33
N MET A 317 24.09 21.87 11.02
CA MET A 317 24.89 21.54 12.21
C MET A 317 26.39 21.38 11.91
N ARG A 318 26.77 20.99 10.68
CA ARG A 318 28.18 20.85 10.26
C ARG A 318 28.83 22.16 9.79
N GLY A 319 28.19 23.31 9.99
CA GLY A 319 28.74 24.63 9.64
C GLY A 319 28.84 24.91 8.13
N ARG A 320 28.34 24.02 7.26
CA ARG A 320 28.18 24.31 5.82
C ARG A 320 27.02 25.30 5.67
N GLY A 321 27.32 26.49 5.15
CA GLY A 321 26.39 27.61 5.11
C GLY A 321 25.04 27.30 4.45
N ARG A 322 23.96 27.91 4.99
CA ARG A 322 22.56 27.90 4.49
C ARG A 322 22.36 28.40 3.05
N ARG A 323 23.43 28.80 2.36
CA ARG A 323 23.45 29.27 0.96
C ARG A 323 23.99 28.23 -0.02
N SER A 324 24.25 26.99 0.42
CA SER A 324 24.63 25.92 -0.51
C SER A 324 23.51 25.68 -1.54
N VAL A 325 23.87 25.50 -2.80
CA VAL A 325 22.94 25.16 -3.90
C VAL A 325 22.08 23.94 -3.54
N ALA A 326 22.67 22.94 -2.86
CA ALA A 326 21.94 21.76 -2.39
C ALA A 326 20.87 22.09 -1.35
N TYR A 327 21.12 23.06 -0.45
CA TYR A 327 20.15 23.48 0.55
C TYR A 327 18.94 24.16 -0.10
N ILE A 328 19.18 25.06 -1.06
CA ILE A 328 18.12 25.75 -1.80
C ILE A 328 17.32 24.75 -2.65
N ALA A 329 18.00 23.85 -3.38
CA ALA A 329 17.35 22.81 -4.17
C ALA A 329 16.43 21.93 -3.30
N ASN A 330 16.93 21.48 -2.15
CA ASN A 330 16.14 20.70 -1.19
C ASN A 330 14.92 21.48 -0.68
N MET A 331 15.08 22.76 -0.35
CA MET A 331 13.96 23.60 0.10
C MET A 331 12.89 23.76 -0.99
N VAL A 332 13.29 23.97 -2.26
CA VAL A 332 12.36 24.02 -3.39
C VAL A 332 11.62 22.70 -3.56
N ILE A 333 12.33 21.57 -3.53
CA ILE A 333 11.73 20.23 -3.61
C ILE A 333 10.68 20.06 -2.50
N MET A 334 11.04 20.41 -1.25
CA MET A 334 10.13 20.30 -0.12
C MET A 334 8.85 21.14 -0.31
N VAL A 335 8.98 22.42 -0.68
CA VAL A 335 7.82 23.31 -0.87
C VAL A 335 6.93 22.81 -2.01
N VAL A 336 7.52 22.37 -3.13
CA VAL A 336 6.79 21.82 -4.27
C VAL A 336 6.01 20.58 -3.84
N PHE A 337 6.66 19.62 -3.19
CA PHE A 337 6.00 18.37 -2.79
C PHE A 337 4.95 18.58 -1.70
N ILE A 338 5.13 19.54 -0.77
CA ILE A 338 4.06 19.94 0.15
C ILE A 338 2.84 20.47 -0.62
N GLY A 339 3.06 21.35 -1.60
CA GLY A 339 1.99 21.85 -2.47
C GLY A 339 1.28 20.72 -3.23
N LEU A 340 2.05 19.81 -3.83
CA LEU A 340 1.52 18.62 -4.51
C LEU A 340 0.70 17.73 -3.56
N GLY A 341 1.17 17.53 -2.33
CA GLY A 341 0.47 16.74 -1.31
C GLY A 341 -0.85 17.40 -0.89
N VAL A 342 -0.88 18.71 -0.65
CA VAL A 342 -2.11 19.43 -0.29
C VAL A 342 -3.13 19.36 -1.44
N ILE A 343 -2.72 19.68 -2.66
CA ILE A 343 -3.63 19.66 -3.82
C ILE A 343 -4.09 18.24 -4.12
N GLY A 344 -3.18 17.26 -4.04
CA GLY A 344 -3.48 15.84 -4.21
C GLY A 344 -4.47 15.30 -3.17
N ALA A 345 -4.34 15.71 -1.91
CA ALA A 345 -5.29 15.35 -0.86
C ALA A 345 -6.69 15.94 -1.17
N VAL A 346 -6.77 17.22 -1.53
CA VAL A 346 -8.02 17.87 -1.92
C VAL A 346 -8.65 17.20 -3.14
N ALA A 347 -7.85 16.89 -4.16
CA ALA A 347 -8.30 16.19 -5.38
C ALA A 347 -8.89 14.82 -5.05
N SER A 348 -8.22 14.06 -4.19
CA SER A 348 -8.62 12.72 -3.79
C SER A 348 -9.90 12.75 -2.97
N VAL A 349 -9.99 13.62 -1.96
CA VAL A 349 -11.20 13.79 -1.14
C VAL A 349 -12.38 14.24 -2.00
N ARG A 350 -12.18 15.19 -2.92
CA ARG A 350 -13.21 15.61 -3.87
C ARG A 350 -13.73 14.45 -4.70
N ARG A 351 -12.85 13.62 -5.26
CA ARG A 351 -13.26 12.41 -6.01
C ARG A 351 -13.99 11.39 -5.13
N VAL A 352 -13.54 11.16 -3.89
CA VAL A 352 -14.26 10.31 -2.93
C VAL A 352 -15.66 10.85 -2.68
N VAL A 353 -15.83 12.14 -2.41
CA VAL A 353 -17.16 12.75 -2.14
C VAL A 353 -18.07 12.66 -3.37
N LEU A 354 -17.57 12.97 -4.57
CA LEU A 354 -18.35 12.86 -5.80
C LEU A 354 -18.79 11.41 -6.08
N ASN A 355 -17.91 10.44 -5.85
CA ASN A 355 -18.21 9.03 -6.03
C ASN A 355 -19.08 8.46 -4.89
N ALA A 356 -18.94 8.98 -3.67
CA ALA A 356 -19.75 8.62 -2.51
C ALA A 356 -21.17 9.15 -2.60
N GLY A 357 -21.39 10.33 -3.19
CA GLY A 357 -22.73 10.85 -3.48
C GLY A 357 -23.53 9.96 -4.44
N ARG A 358 -22.83 9.16 -5.26
CA ARG A 358 -23.42 8.13 -6.15
C ARG A 358 -23.47 6.75 -5.50
N TYR A 359 -22.95 6.60 -4.29
CA TYR A 359 -22.75 5.33 -3.61
C TYR A 359 -23.87 5.04 -2.60
N LYS A 360 -24.60 3.95 -2.80
CA LYS A 360 -25.49 3.38 -1.77
C LYS A 360 -24.71 2.40 -0.89
N LEU A 361 -24.55 2.73 0.39
CA LEU A 361 -24.01 1.80 1.39
C LEU A 361 -24.89 0.54 1.41
N PHE A 362 -24.28 -0.63 1.23
CA PHE A 362 -24.95 -1.94 1.26
C PHE A 362 -26.02 -2.21 0.19
N SER A 363 -25.95 -1.59 -0.99
CA SER A 363 -26.72 -2.09 -2.14
C SER A 363 -26.22 -3.51 -2.49
N ASN A 364 -27.09 -4.50 -2.37
CA ASN A 364 -26.89 -5.82 -2.98
C ASN A 364 -26.67 -5.58 -4.48
N GLY A 365 -25.65 -6.23 -5.08
CA GLY A 365 -25.24 -6.01 -6.47
C GLY A 365 -26.22 -6.54 -7.52
N LEU A 366 -27.51 -6.36 -7.30
CA LEU A 366 -28.63 -6.74 -8.16
C LEU A 366 -29.64 -5.58 -8.15
N SER A 367 -29.33 -4.54 -8.93
CA SER A 367 -30.31 -3.68 -9.58
C SER A 367 -29.61 -2.83 -10.61
#